data_AF-T1A0L7-F1
#
_entry.id   AF-T1A0L7-F1
#
_cell.length_a   1.000
_cell.length_b   1.000
_cell.length_c   1.000
_cell.angle_alpha   90.00
_cell.angle_beta   90.00
_cell.angle_gamma   90.00
#
_symmetry.space_group_name_H-M   'P 1'
#
loop_
_entity.id
_entity.type
_entity.pdbx_description
1 polymer ?
#
loop_
_entity_poly.entity_id
_entity_poly.type
_entity_poly.pdbx_seq_one_letter_code
_entity_poly.pdbx_strand_id
1 'polypeptide(L)'
;MNKNSFWRDRRVFLTGHTGFKGGWLALLLHRLGAQVTGYALTPETNPSLFSSARVDQVLDSRLGDLRDDIGLTRAMQDCHPEVVIHMAAQALVRRGYAAPRETYATNVMGTVNLLEAVRLCPTVRAVLVVTSDKCYDNQERARGYHENDTLGGHDPYSSSKACAELAVQSWRKSFLAPAGIAVATARAGNVIGGGDWAEDRLLPDLVRAMVAGKPVTIRHPDAIRPWQHVLEPLAGYLTLAHRLCTEEGRYATAWNFGPDDDSA
;
A
#
# COMPACT_ATOMS: atom_id res chain seq x y z
N MET A 1 12.54 -20.55 -12.32
CA MET A 1 11.79 -20.21 -11.08
C MET A 1 12.11 -21.25 -10.02
N ASN A 2 12.52 -20.83 -8.83
CA ASN A 2 12.87 -21.73 -7.74
C ASN A 2 11.62 -22.50 -7.29
N LYS A 3 11.67 -23.84 -7.30
CA LYS A 3 10.50 -24.70 -6.98
C LYS A 3 10.01 -24.54 -5.53
N ASN A 4 10.84 -23.97 -4.64
CA ASN A 4 10.56 -23.76 -3.21
C ASN A 4 10.33 -22.27 -2.83
N SER A 5 9.80 -21.44 -3.72
CA SER A 5 9.42 -20.06 -3.35
C SER A 5 8.29 -20.09 -2.30
N PHE A 6 8.46 -19.39 -1.17
CA PHE A 6 7.43 -19.21 -0.13
C PHE A 6 6.05 -18.79 -0.68
N TRP A 7 6.07 -18.04 -1.78
CA TRP A 7 4.90 -17.46 -2.44
C TRP A 7 4.18 -18.43 -3.37
N ARG A 8 4.83 -19.52 -3.79
CA ARG A 8 4.23 -20.47 -4.73
C ARG A 8 2.96 -21.07 -4.11
N ASP A 9 1.86 -21.00 -4.86
CA ASP A 9 0.53 -21.48 -4.47
C ASP A 9 -0.07 -20.80 -3.22
N ARG A 10 0.60 -19.77 -2.68
CA ARG A 10 0.10 -19.01 -1.52
C ARG A 10 -1.10 -18.16 -1.94
N ARG A 11 -2.18 -18.21 -1.17
CA ARG A 11 -3.36 -17.36 -1.39
C ARG A 11 -3.15 -15.98 -0.77
N VAL A 12 -3.17 -14.95 -1.60
CA VAL A 12 -2.92 -13.56 -1.23
C VAL A 12 -4.12 -12.69 -1.55
N PHE A 13 -4.65 -11.98 -0.56
CA PHE A 13 -5.67 -10.94 -0.77
C PHE A 13 -4.99 -9.57 -0.85
N LEU A 14 -5.09 -8.92 -2.01
CA LEU A 14 -4.43 -7.67 -2.33
C LEU A 14 -5.46 -6.57 -2.56
N THR A 15 -5.57 -5.61 -1.66
CA THR A 15 -6.41 -4.43 -1.92
C THR A 15 -5.65 -3.35 -2.69
N GLY A 16 -6.33 -2.67 -3.60
CA GLY A 16 -5.74 -1.58 -4.39
C GLY A 16 -4.92 -2.04 -5.60
N HIS A 17 -5.17 -3.26 -6.09
CA HIS A 17 -4.45 -3.88 -7.21
C HIS A 17 -4.62 -3.13 -8.54
N THR A 18 -5.66 -2.31 -8.68
CA THR A 18 -5.91 -1.47 -9.86
C THR A 18 -5.05 -0.20 -9.92
N GLY A 19 -4.34 0.13 -8.83
CA GLY A 19 -3.45 1.28 -8.74
C GLY A 19 -2.00 0.99 -9.19
N PHE A 20 -1.14 2.02 -9.13
CA PHE A 20 0.27 1.93 -9.53
C PHE A 20 1.08 0.88 -8.74
N LYS A 21 1.18 1.03 -7.41
CA LYS A 21 1.92 0.07 -6.56
C LYS A 21 1.23 -1.31 -6.54
N GLY A 22 -0.10 -1.31 -6.53
CA GLY A 22 -0.93 -2.51 -6.57
C GLY A 22 -0.69 -3.38 -7.79
N GLY A 23 -0.70 -2.78 -8.99
CA GLY A 23 -0.46 -3.49 -10.24
C GLY A 23 0.95 -4.09 -10.29
N TRP A 24 1.97 -3.33 -9.87
CA TRP A 24 3.34 -3.86 -9.79
C TRP A 24 3.45 -5.03 -8.82
N LEU A 25 2.87 -4.93 -7.63
CA LEU A 25 2.90 -6.02 -6.65
C LEU A 25 2.15 -7.26 -7.15
N ALA A 26 1.01 -7.08 -7.80
CA ALA A 26 0.26 -8.17 -8.41
C ALA A 26 1.09 -8.92 -9.46
N LEU A 27 1.79 -8.19 -10.35
CA LEU A 27 2.68 -8.79 -11.35
C LEU A 27 3.85 -9.54 -10.70
N LEU A 28 4.44 -9.00 -9.63
CA LEU A 28 5.50 -9.66 -8.88
C LEU A 28 5.01 -10.95 -8.21
N LEU A 29 3.87 -10.90 -7.50
CA LEU A 29 3.26 -12.05 -6.84
C LEU A 29 2.91 -13.16 -7.85
N HIS A 30 2.34 -12.80 -9.00
CA HIS A 30 2.08 -13.73 -10.09
C HIS A 30 3.37 -14.41 -10.59
N ARG A 31 4.43 -13.63 -10.83
CA ARG A 31 5.75 -14.18 -11.21
C ARG A 31 6.35 -15.09 -10.15
N LEU A 32 6.02 -14.88 -8.88
CA LEU A 32 6.45 -15.71 -7.76
C LEU A 32 5.58 -16.97 -7.57
N GLY A 33 4.51 -17.11 -8.35
CA GLY A 33 3.60 -18.26 -8.35
C GLY A 33 2.46 -18.17 -7.32
N ALA A 34 2.19 -17.00 -6.76
CA ALA A 34 1.10 -16.81 -5.80
C ALA A 34 -0.28 -16.82 -6.47
N GLN A 35 -1.30 -17.25 -5.74
CA GLN A 35 -2.71 -17.15 -6.11
C GLN A 35 -3.26 -15.84 -5.54
N VAL A 36 -3.38 -14.82 -6.38
CA VAL A 36 -3.76 -13.47 -5.95
C VAL A 36 -5.23 -13.20 -6.22
N THR A 37 -5.93 -12.69 -5.22
CA THR A 37 -7.25 -12.08 -5.36
C THR A 37 -7.13 -10.59 -5.08
N GLY A 38 -7.47 -9.77 -6.07
CA GLY A 38 -7.45 -8.32 -6.00
C GLY A 38 -8.81 -7.76 -5.56
N TYR A 39 -8.82 -6.73 -4.71
CA TYR A 39 -10.04 -6.00 -4.34
C TYR A 39 -9.81 -4.48 -4.38
N ALA A 40 -10.43 -3.78 -5.31
CA ALA A 40 -10.24 -2.34 -5.47
C ALA A 40 -11.40 -1.69 -6.23
N LEU A 41 -11.46 -0.36 -6.21
CA LEU A 41 -12.23 0.39 -7.19
C LEU A 41 -11.62 0.24 -8.59
N THR A 42 -12.37 0.65 -9.61
CA THR A 42 -11.84 0.78 -10.98
C THR A 42 -10.59 1.65 -11.02
N PRO A 43 -9.66 1.44 -11.97
CA PRO A 43 -8.49 2.29 -12.10
C PRO A 43 -8.85 3.78 -12.21
N GLU A 44 -8.13 4.65 -11.50
CA GLU A 44 -8.41 6.10 -11.46
C GLU A 44 -7.93 6.86 -12.72
N THR A 45 -7.10 6.22 -13.55
CA THR A 45 -6.47 6.85 -14.72
C THR A 45 -6.70 6.03 -15.98
N ASN A 46 -6.70 6.70 -17.13
CA ASN A 46 -6.67 6.06 -18.45
C ASN A 46 -5.68 6.80 -19.36
N PRO A 47 -4.57 6.18 -19.78
CA PRO A 47 -4.15 4.80 -19.46
C PRO A 47 -3.84 4.59 -17.97
N SER A 48 -3.83 3.32 -17.53
CA SER A 48 -3.37 2.90 -16.20
C SER A 48 -2.41 1.72 -16.31
N LEU A 49 -1.63 1.46 -15.26
CA LEU A 49 -0.79 0.25 -15.20
C LEU A 49 -1.64 -1.01 -15.31
N PHE A 50 -2.80 -0.99 -14.65
CA PHE A 50 -3.73 -2.11 -14.63
C PHE A 50 -4.10 -2.56 -16.05
N SER A 51 -4.54 -1.63 -16.90
CA SER A 51 -4.88 -1.95 -18.30
C SER A 51 -3.65 -2.17 -19.18
N SER A 52 -2.63 -1.31 -19.07
CA SER A 52 -1.46 -1.33 -19.95
C SER A 52 -0.61 -2.59 -19.77
N ALA A 53 -0.52 -3.11 -18.54
CA ALA A 53 0.22 -4.33 -18.21
C ALA A 53 -0.68 -5.56 -18.09
N ARG A 54 -1.99 -5.46 -18.40
CA ARG A 54 -2.96 -6.57 -18.34
C ARG A 54 -2.98 -7.27 -16.98
N VAL A 55 -3.02 -6.47 -15.92
CA VAL A 55 -2.97 -6.96 -14.53
C VAL A 55 -4.19 -7.84 -14.19
N ASP A 56 -5.33 -7.59 -14.83
CA ASP A 56 -6.55 -8.39 -14.75
C ASP A 56 -6.36 -9.84 -15.23
N GLN A 57 -5.35 -10.12 -16.06
CA GLN A 57 -5.11 -11.46 -16.62
C GLN A 57 -4.25 -12.34 -15.71
N VAL A 58 -3.70 -11.80 -14.63
CA VAL A 58 -2.73 -12.50 -13.76
C VAL A 58 -3.25 -12.77 -12.35
N LEU A 59 -4.48 -12.38 -12.03
CA LEU A 59 -5.11 -12.51 -10.72
C LEU A 59 -6.65 -12.60 -10.81
N ASP A 60 -7.32 -13.02 -9.74
CA ASP A 60 -8.78 -12.91 -9.60
C ASP A 60 -9.15 -11.47 -9.22
N SER A 61 -9.64 -10.68 -10.17
CA SER A 61 -9.83 -9.23 -10.00
C SER A 61 -11.27 -8.91 -9.60
N ARG A 62 -11.48 -8.51 -8.34
CA ARG A 62 -12.77 -8.11 -7.81
C ARG A 62 -12.85 -6.59 -7.66
N LEU A 63 -13.90 -6.00 -8.19
CA LEU A 63 -14.17 -4.58 -8.03
C LEU A 63 -15.09 -4.35 -6.84
N GLY A 64 -14.68 -3.44 -5.94
CA GLY A 64 -15.44 -3.14 -4.73
C GLY A 64 -14.81 -2.02 -3.92
N ASP A 65 -15.62 -1.43 -3.05
CA ASP A 65 -15.21 -0.34 -2.17
C ASP A 65 -14.82 -0.90 -0.80
N LEU A 66 -13.76 -0.37 -0.17
CA LEU A 66 -13.38 -0.75 1.19
C LEU A 66 -14.42 -0.31 2.23
N ARG A 67 -15.24 0.69 1.89
CA ARG A 67 -16.28 1.24 2.75
C ARG A 67 -17.52 0.34 2.80
N ASP A 68 -17.66 -0.58 1.85
CA ASP A 68 -18.64 -1.68 1.91
C ASP A 68 -18.02 -2.85 2.71
N ASP A 69 -18.24 -2.83 4.01
CA ASP A 69 -17.72 -3.82 4.96
C ASP A 69 -18.25 -5.23 4.68
N ILE A 70 -19.51 -5.35 4.28
CA ILE A 70 -20.15 -6.63 3.95
C ILE A 70 -19.51 -7.21 2.68
N GLY A 71 -19.42 -6.41 1.61
CA GLY A 71 -18.80 -6.82 0.35
C GLY A 71 -17.33 -7.20 0.50
N LEU A 72 -16.57 -6.40 1.26
CA LEU A 72 -15.16 -6.67 1.56
C LEU A 72 -14.98 -7.96 2.36
N THR A 73 -15.77 -8.16 3.41
CA THR A 73 -15.70 -9.36 4.26
C THR A 73 -16.01 -10.61 3.45
N ARG A 74 -17.08 -10.58 2.65
CA ARG A 74 -17.45 -11.68 1.76
C ARG A 74 -16.34 -11.99 0.77
N ALA A 75 -15.80 -10.97 0.09
CA ALA A 75 -14.73 -11.15 -0.88
C ALA A 75 -13.48 -11.80 -0.27
N MET A 76 -13.12 -11.43 0.96
CA MET A 76 -11.99 -12.01 1.69
C MET A 76 -12.27 -13.46 2.13
N GLN A 77 -13.49 -13.75 2.63
CA GLN A 77 -13.86 -15.11 3.03
C GLN A 77 -13.90 -16.07 1.84
N ASP A 78 -14.44 -15.64 0.71
CA ASP A 78 -14.58 -16.46 -0.50
C ASP A 78 -13.23 -16.95 -1.08
N CYS A 79 -12.13 -16.23 -0.85
CA CYS A 79 -10.81 -16.61 -1.37
C CYS A 79 -9.86 -17.21 -0.32
N HIS A 80 -10.29 -17.31 0.94
CA HIS A 80 -9.55 -17.96 2.04
C HIS A 80 -8.04 -17.61 2.09
N PRO A 81 -7.66 -16.32 2.10
CA PRO A 81 -6.27 -15.92 1.98
C PRO A 81 -5.46 -16.31 3.22
N GLU A 82 -4.17 -16.54 3.01
CA GLU A 82 -3.18 -16.74 4.08
C GLU A 82 -2.43 -15.44 4.37
N VAL A 83 -2.25 -14.61 3.35
CA VAL A 83 -1.58 -13.31 3.43
C VAL A 83 -2.52 -12.23 2.92
N VAL A 84 -2.64 -11.14 3.68
CA VAL A 84 -3.37 -9.94 3.25
C VAL A 84 -2.37 -8.79 3.08
N ILE A 85 -2.39 -8.13 1.93
CA ILE A 85 -1.61 -6.93 1.67
C ILE A 85 -2.57 -5.79 1.35
N HIS A 86 -2.63 -4.80 2.22
CA HIS A 86 -3.54 -3.67 2.12
C HIS A 86 -2.85 -2.44 1.54
N MET A 87 -3.19 -2.06 0.30
CA MET A 87 -2.66 -0.86 -0.37
C MET A 87 -3.72 0.09 -0.90
N ALA A 88 -5.00 -0.28 -0.91
CA ALA A 88 -6.08 0.62 -1.32
C ALA A 88 -6.20 1.80 -0.35
N ALA A 89 -6.15 3.01 -0.90
CA ALA A 89 -6.26 4.27 -0.16
C ALA A 89 -6.52 5.42 -1.14
N GLN A 90 -7.15 6.50 -0.67
CA GLN A 90 -7.04 7.81 -1.30
C GLN A 90 -5.60 8.30 -1.07
N ALA A 91 -4.82 8.44 -2.15
CA ALA A 91 -3.36 8.60 -2.08
C ALA A 91 -2.83 10.02 -2.39
N LEU A 92 -3.71 10.97 -2.73
CA LEU A 92 -3.33 12.31 -3.18
C LEU A 92 -3.57 13.35 -2.08
N VAL A 93 -2.52 14.11 -1.75
CA VAL A 93 -2.58 15.21 -0.78
C VAL A 93 -3.58 16.28 -1.21
N ARG A 94 -3.55 16.70 -2.48
CA ARG A 94 -4.46 17.74 -3.00
C ARG A 94 -5.93 17.30 -2.95
N ARG A 95 -6.22 16.04 -3.28
CA ARG A 95 -7.56 15.46 -3.12
C ARG A 95 -7.95 15.37 -1.65
N GLY A 96 -6.99 15.18 -0.74
CA GLY A 96 -7.22 15.28 0.70
C GLY A 96 -7.85 16.61 1.13
N TYR A 97 -7.39 17.72 0.57
CA TYR A 97 -8.00 19.03 0.81
C TYR A 97 -9.38 19.18 0.15
N ALA A 98 -9.56 18.67 -1.06
CA ALA A 98 -10.82 18.78 -1.80
C ALA A 98 -11.93 17.87 -1.23
N ALA A 99 -11.57 16.68 -0.76
CA ALA A 99 -12.47 15.63 -0.28
C ALA A 99 -11.95 15.00 1.04
N PRO A 100 -11.87 15.78 2.14
CA PRO A 100 -11.30 15.29 3.40
C PRO A 100 -12.13 14.16 4.00
N ARG A 101 -13.47 14.26 3.99
CA ARG A 101 -14.36 13.22 4.53
C ARG A 101 -14.17 11.88 3.82
N GLU A 102 -14.07 11.91 2.49
CA GLU A 102 -13.82 10.71 1.68
C GLU A 102 -12.43 10.13 1.98
N THR A 103 -11.43 10.99 2.15
CA THR A 103 -10.07 10.57 2.50
C THR A 103 -10.04 9.82 3.82
N TYR A 104 -10.68 10.35 4.88
CA TYR A 104 -10.78 9.63 6.15
C TYR A 104 -11.64 8.38 6.07
N ALA A 105 -12.79 8.43 5.40
CA ALA A 105 -13.65 7.25 5.22
C ALA A 105 -12.92 6.12 4.51
N THR A 106 -12.13 6.42 3.47
CA THR A 106 -11.37 5.43 2.73
C THR A 106 -10.16 4.93 3.52
N ASN A 107 -9.34 5.85 4.02
CA ASN A 107 -8.04 5.48 4.59
C ASN A 107 -8.15 4.95 6.02
N VAL A 108 -9.08 5.48 6.82
CA VAL A 108 -9.26 5.06 8.22
C VAL A 108 -10.32 3.97 8.30
N MET A 109 -11.56 4.28 7.91
CA MET A 109 -12.63 3.29 8.03
C MET A 109 -12.44 2.11 7.07
N GLY A 110 -11.91 2.33 5.86
CA GLY A 110 -11.52 1.21 4.99
C GLY A 110 -10.44 0.31 5.59
N THR A 111 -9.48 0.86 6.34
CA THR A 111 -8.50 0.07 7.10
C THR A 111 -9.17 -0.71 8.22
N VAL A 112 -10.07 -0.09 8.99
CA VAL A 112 -10.83 -0.74 10.07
C VAL A 112 -11.68 -1.89 9.51
N ASN A 113 -12.41 -1.66 8.41
CA ASN A 113 -13.22 -2.66 7.75
C ASN A 113 -12.37 -3.85 7.28
N LEU A 114 -11.18 -3.60 6.72
CA LEU A 114 -10.25 -4.66 6.33
C LEU A 114 -9.75 -5.47 7.55
N LEU A 115 -9.41 -4.80 8.65
CA LEU A 115 -8.95 -5.49 9.86
C LEU A 115 -10.06 -6.33 10.52
N GLU A 116 -11.31 -5.87 10.46
CA GLU A 116 -12.47 -6.66 10.87
C GLU A 116 -12.72 -7.85 9.94
N ALA A 117 -12.64 -7.66 8.62
CA ALA A 117 -12.74 -8.76 7.66
C ALA A 117 -11.66 -9.84 7.91
N VAL A 118 -10.43 -9.43 8.23
CA VAL A 118 -9.35 -10.34 8.64
C VAL A 118 -9.74 -11.13 9.89
N ARG A 119 -10.30 -10.47 10.91
CA ARG A 119 -10.72 -11.11 12.17
C ARG A 119 -11.78 -12.20 11.93
N LEU A 120 -12.59 -12.03 10.89
CA LEU A 120 -13.64 -12.97 10.47
C LEU A 120 -13.16 -14.02 9.45
N CYS A 121 -11.86 -14.03 9.10
CA CYS A 121 -11.27 -14.93 8.12
C CYS A 121 -10.19 -15.81 8.77
N PRO A 122 -10.52 -17.04 9.22
CA PRO A 122 -9.62 -17.87 10.04
C PRO A 122 -8.37 -18.38 9.31
N THR A 123 -8.31 -18.25 7.98
CA THR A 123 -7.16 -18.69 7.19
C THR A 123 -6.01 -17.67 7.18
N VAL A 124 -6.28 -16.42 7.55
CA VAL A 124 -5.27 -15.35 7.51
C VAL A 124 -4.22 -15.59 8.57
N ARG A 125 -2.94 -15.51 8.16
CA ARG A 125 -1.78 -15.68 9.03
C ARG A 125 -0.94 -14.42 9.14
N ALA A 126 -0.85 -13.66 8.05
CA ALA A 126 -0.09 -12.41 7.99
C ALA A 126 -0.89 -11.29 7.32
N VAL A 127 -0.76 -10.09 7.88
CA VAL A 127 -1.34 -8.87 7.32
C VAL A 127 -0.27 -7.80 7.24
N LEU A 128 -0.10 -7.23 6.06
CA LEU A 128 0.73 -6.06 5.82
C LEU A 128 -0.14 -4.88 5.41
N VAL A 129 -0.15 -3.82 6.19
CA VAL A 129 -0.88 -2.58 5.87
C VAL A 129 0.09 -1.50 5.41
N VAL A 130 -0.07 -1.02 4.18
CA VAL A 130 0.77 0.04 3.61
C VAL A 130 0.19 1.41 3.94
N THR A 131 0.89 2.14 4.79
CA THR A 131 0.47 3.48 5.25
C THR A 131 1.12 4.54 4.36
N SER A 132 2.09 5.30 4.86
CA SER A 132 2.73 6.40 4.14
C SER A 132 3.98 6.87 4.90
N ASP A 133 4.98 7.41 4.19
CA ASP A 133 6.06 8.21 4.79
C ASP A 133 5.54 9.44 5.56
N LYS A 134 4.30 9.87 5.27
CA LYS A 134 3.67 11.07 5.86
C LYS A 134 2.80 10.78 7.08
N CYS A 135 2.87 9.58 7.65
CA CYS A 135 2.12 9.25 8.88
C CYS A 135 2.78 9.82 10.15
N TYR A 136 3.96 10.41 10.05
CA TYR A 136 4.65 11.01 11.17
C TYR A 136 4.18 12.45 11.40
N ASP A 137 4.24 12.87 12.66
CA ASP A 137 4.10 14.27 13.01
C ASP A 137 5.32 15.03 12.50
N ASN A 138 5.09 15.94 11.54
CA ASN A 138 6.19 16.56 10.83
C ASN A 138 6.81 17.68 11.66
N GLN A 139 8.00 17.42 12.19
CA GLN A 139 8.76 18.32 13.04
C GLN A 139 9.76 19.20 12.25
N GLU A 140 9.68 19.21 10.91
CA GLU A 140 10.53 20.02 10.01
C GLU A 140 12.04 19.91 10.33
N ARG A 141 12.48 18.67 10.62
CA ARG A 141 13.86 18.35 11.03
C ARG A 141 14.64 17.69 9.91
N ALA A 142 15.97 17.86 9.91
CA ALA A 142 16.85 17.31 8.88
C ALA A 142 17.00 15.77 8.92
N ARG A 143 16.81 15.16 10.10
CA ARG A 143 16.95 13.69 10.25
C ARG A 143 15.69 12.95 9.81
N GLY A 144 15.87 11.74 9.27
CA GLY A 144 14.78 10.80 9.01
C GLY A 144 13.95 10.44 10.25
N TYR A 145 12.73 9.92 10.02
CA TYR A 145 11.87 9.42 11.09
C TYR A 145 12.19 7.96 11.41
N HIS A 146 12.24 7.63 12.70
CA HIS A 146 12.27 6.27 13.22
C HIS A 146 10.85 5.79 13.53
N GLU A 147 10.65 4.48 13.59
CA GLU A 147 9.32 3.88 13.68
C GLU A 147 8.57 4.21 14.98
N ASN A 148 9.32 4.59 16.02
CA ASN A 148 8.81 5.01 17.33
C ASN A 148 8.58 6.53 17.45
N ASP A 149 8.89 7.32 16.41
CA ASP A 149 8.56 8.74 16.41
C ASP A 149 7.04 8.96 16.40
N THR A 150 6.62 10.11 16.91
CA THR A 150 5.22 10.52 17.02
C THR A 150 4.51 10.47 15.66
N LEU A 151 3.33 9.88 15.64
CA LEU A 151 2.44 9.88 14.48
C LEU A 151 1.65 11.19 14.40
N GLY A 152 1.35 11.63 13.18
CA GLY A 152 0.65 12.88 12.94
C GLY A 152 0.36 13.09 11.46
N GLY A 153 0.27 14.35 11.04
CA GLY A 153 0.05 14.69 9.65
C GLY A 153 -0.68 16.01 9.52
N HIS A 154 -0.06 16.93 8.78
CA HIS A 154 -0.55 18.30 8.62
C HIS A 154 -1.85 18.36 7.79
N ASP A 155 -1.90 17.62 6.68
CA ASP A 155 -3.05 17.60 5.76
C ASP A 155 -3.94 16.35 5.98
N PRO A 156 -5.19 16.35 5.47
CA PRO A 156 -6.12 15.24 5.65
C PRO A 156 -5.61 13.88 5.14
N TYR A 157 -4.81 13.85 4.07
CA TYR A 157 -4.20 12.60 3.60
C TYR A 157 -3.18 12.08 4.61
N SER A 158 -2.21 12.94 4.98
CA SER A 158 -1.15 12.57 5.93
C SER A 158 -1.73 12.15 7.29
N SER A 159 -2.65 12.94 7.84
CA SER A 159 -3.34 12.64 9.11
C SER A 159 -4.14 11.35 9.03
N SER A 160 -4.85 11.08 7.92
CA SER A 160 -5.58 9.81 7.77
C SER A 160 -4.65 8.59 7.78
N LYS A 161 -3.41 8.72 7.32
CA LYS A 161 -2.40 7.65 7.34
C LYS A 161 -1.86 7.40 8.75
N ALA A 162 -1.72 8.44 9.58
CA ALA A 162 -1.46 8.26 11.01
C ALA A 162 -2.63 7.61 11.75
N CYS A 163 -3.87 8.00 11.45
CA CYS A 163 -5.04 7.33 12.02
C CYS A 163 -5.09 5.84 11.64
N ALA A 164 -4.73 5.49 10.40
CA ALA A 164 -4.62 4.10 9.97
C ALA A 164 -3.54 3.33 10.76
N GLU A 165 -2.36 3.92 11.01
CA GLU A 165 -1.34 3.34 11.89
C GLU A 165 -1.91 3.04 13.29
N LEU A 166 -2.62 3.99 13.90
CA LEU A 166 -3.23 3.82 15.23
C LEU A 166 -4.30 2.72 15.23
N ALA A 167 -5.15 2.66 14.21
CA ALA A 167 -6.15 1.61 14.05
C ALA A 167 -5.49 0.23 13.96
N VAL A 168 -4.44 0.09 13.13
CA VAL A 168 -3.69 -1.18 13.01
C VAL A 168 -3.04 -1.56 14.34
N GLN A 169 -2.43 -0.62 15.05
CA GLN A 169 -1.82 -0.89 16.36
C GLN A 169 -2.85 -1.38 17.38
N SER A 170 -4.03 -0.76 17.43
CA SER A 170 -5.13 -1.16 18.30
C SER A 170 -5.63 -2.57 17.95
N TRP A 171 -5.94 -2.82 16.68
CA TRP A 171 -6.44 -4.13 16.24
C TRP A 171 -5.45 -5.26 16.43
N ARG A 172 -4.17 -4.99 16.14
CA ARG A 172 -3.08 -5.94 16.37
C ARG A 172 -3.04 -6.39 17.82
N LYS A 173 -3.07 -5.46 18.77
CA LYS A 173 -2.97 -5.76 20.21
C LYS A 173 -4.25 -6.40 20.74
N SER A 174 -5.40 -5.88 20.36
CA SER A 174 -6.69 -6.26 20.95
C SER A 174 -7.26 -7.57 20.40
N PHE A 175 -7.04 -7.87 19.11
CA PHE A 175 -7.78 -8.94 18.44
C PHE A 175 -6.89 -9.90 17.67
N LEU A 176 -5.94 -9.37 16.88
CA LEU A 176 -5.25 -10.18 15.87
C LEU A 176 -4.06 -10.97 16.44
N ALA A 177 -3.24 -10.37 17.30
CA ALA A 177 -2.16 -11.09 17.96
C ALA A 177 -2.66 -12.21 18.90
N PRO A 178 -3.71 -12.02 19.74
CA PRO A 178 -4.33 -13.11 20.49
C PRO A 178 -4.88 -14.25 19.61
N ALA A 179 -5.30 -13.94 18.38
CA ALA A 179 -5.75 -14.91 17.40
C ALA A 179 -4.62 -15.58 16.60
N GLY A 180 -3.35 -15.26 16.89
CA GLY A 180 -2.18 -15.82 16.19
C GLY A 180 -1.95 -15.23 14.79
N ILE A 181 -2.52 -14.06 14.50
CA ILE A 181 -2.37 -13.35 13.22
C ILE A 181 -1.30 -12.27 13.37
N ALA A 182 -0.24 -12.34 12.57
CA ALA A 182 0.86 -11.38 12.60
C ALA A 182 0.55 -10.16 11.72
N VAL A 183 0.64 -8.95 12.28
CA VAL A 183 0.25 -7.71 11.59
C VAL A 183 1.35 -6.67 11.64
N ALA A 184 1.77 -6.17 10.48
CA ALA A 184 2.72 -5.06 10.37
C ALA A 184 2.16 -3.89 9.57
N THR A 185 2.75 -2.71 9.80
CA THR A 185 2.60 -1.56 8.91
C THR A 185 3.90 -1.29 8.16
N ALA A 186 3.78 -0.85 6.91
CA ALA A 186 4.92 -0.45 6.09
C ALA A 186 4.76 1.00 5.61
N ARG A 187 5.79 1.81 5.89
CA ARG A 187 5.85 3.25 5.64
C ARG A 187 6.87 3.49 4.53
N ALA A 188 6.41 4.02 3.41
CA ALA A 188 7.27 4.41 2.29
C ALA A 188 6.62 5.54 1.49
N GLY A 189 7.44 6.32 0.79
CA GLY A 189 7.00 7.44 -0.04
C GLY A 189 7.91 7.66 -1.24
N ASN A 190 7.63 8.72 -1.99
CA ASN A 190 8.45 9.17 -3.13
C ASN A 190 8.75 8.04 -4.12
N VAL A 191 7.74 7.21 -4.36
CA VAL A 191 7.85 6.03 -5.22
C VAL A 191 7.67 6.44 -6.68
N ILE A 192 8.61 6.03 -7.52
CA ILE A 192 8.63 6.30 -8.97
C ILE A 192 8.79 5.02 -9.79
N GLY A 193 8.35 5.03 -11.05
CA GLY A 193 8.53 3.90 -11.95
C GLY A 193 7.59 3.99 -13.15
N GLY A 194 7.83 3.12 -14.14
CA GLY A 194 6.97 3.03 -15.33
C GLY A 194 5.54 2.60 -14.97
N GLY A 195 4.56 3.25 -15.58
CA GLY A 195 3.14 2.95 -15.38
C GLY A 195 2.43 3.76 -14.29
N ASP A 196 3.08 4.79 -13.74
CA ASP A 196 2.38 5.80 -12.94
C ASP A 196 1.84 6.92 -13.86
N TRP A 197 0.51 7.05 -13.92
CA TRP A 197 -0.18 8.11 -14.66
C TRP A 197 -0.86 9.13 -13.75
N ALA A 198 -0.62 9.09 -12.43
CA ALA A 198 -1.24 10.02 -11.51
C ALA A 198 -0.96 11.49 -11.88
N GLU A 199 -1.94 12.35 -11.66
CA GLU A 199 -1.79 13.80 -11.77
C GLU A 199 -0.99 14.35 -10.58
N ASP A 200 -0.41 15.53 -10.76
CA ASP A 200 0.32 16.26 -9.71
C ASP A 200 1.52 15.52 -9.11
N ARG A 201 2.16 14.66 -9.90
CA ARG A 201 3.42 13.98 -9.57
C ARG A 201 4.49 14.34 -10.58
N LEU A 202 5.67 14.69 -10.06
CA LEU A 202 6.78 15.22 -10.86
C LEU A 202 7.15 14.33 -12.05
N LEU A 203 7.39 13.03 -11.83
CA LEU A 203 7.85 12.14 -12.90
C LEU A 203 6.76 11.87 -13.96
N PRO A 204 5.49 11.55 -13.60
CA PRO A 204 4.40 11.49 -14.56
C PRO A 204 4.20 12.79 -15.36
N ASP A 205 4.27 13.95 -14.71
CA ASP A 205 4.15 15.26 -15.38
C ASP A 205 5.27 15.48 -16.40
N LEU A 206 6.51 15.13 -16.03
CA LEU A 206 7.66 15.22 -16.92
C LEU A 206 7.53 14.29 -18.14
N VAL A 207 7.11 13.04 -17.93
CA VAL A 207 6.88 12.08 -19.03
C VAL A 207 5.77 12.56 -19.97
N ARG A 208 4.64 13.04 -19.42
CA ARG A 208 3.55 13.62 -20.24
C ARG A 208 4.03 14.80 -21.07
N ALA A 209 4.80 15.72 -20.50
CA ALA A 209 5.32 16.89 -21.19
C ALA A 209 6.28 16.49 -22.33
N MET A 210 7.22 15.56 -22.06
CA MET A 210 8.15 15.05 -23.07
C MET A 210 7.43 14.38 -24.24
N VAL A 211 6.45 13.51 -23.96
CA VAL A 211 5.65 12.84 -25.01
C VAL A 211 4.87 13.84 -25.84
N ALA A 212 4.37 14.93 -25.23
CA ALA A 212 3.64 15.98 -25.92
C ALA A 212 4.54 17.01 -26.63
N GLY A 213 5.87 16.89 -26.52
CA GLY A 213 6.81 17.91 -27.03
C GLY A 213 6.65 19.28 -26.37
N LYS A 214 6.18 19.32 -25.12
CA LYS A 214 5.95 20.56 -24.36
C LYS A 214 7.01 20.74 -23.26
N PRO A 215 7.40 21.99 -22.93
CA PRO A 215 8.23 22.24 -21.76
C PRO A 215 7.48 21.87 -20.47
N VAL A 216 8.21 21.42 -19.45
CA VAL A 216 7.68 21.13 -18.11
C VAL A 216 8.01 22.28 -17.16
N THR A 217 7.03 22.73 -16.37
CA THR A 217 7.25 23.76 -15.34
C THR A 217 7.71 23.10 -14.05
N ILE A 218 8.94 23.38 -13.64
CA ILE A 218 9.47 22.94 -12.35
C ILE A 218 9.10 23.98 -11.29
N ARG A 219 8.27 23.57 -10.31
CA ARG A 219 7.73 24.46 -9.27
C ARG A 219 8.75 24.82 -8.18
N HIS A 220 9.58 23.85 -7.79
CA HIS A 220 10.60 23.99 -6.76
C HIS A 220 11.86 23.22 -7.20
N PRO A 221 12.80 23.86 -7.91
CA PRO A 221 13.95 23.18 -8.51
C PRO A 221 14.92 22.61 -7.46
N ASP A 222 15.04 23.25 -6.30
CA ASP A 222 15.94 22.82 -5.23
C ASP A 222 15.31 21.79 -4.28
N ALA A 223 14.11 21.28 -4.61
CA ALA A 223 13.39 20.34 -3.76
C ALA A 223 14.02 18.94 -3.80
N ILE A 224 14.68 18.55 -2.72
CA ILE A 224 15.20 17.19 -2.53
C ILE A 224 14.09 16.28 -2.02
N ARG A 225 13.99 15.07 -2.58
CA ARG A 225 13.08 14.01 -2.14
C ARG A 225 13.82 12.67 -2.20
N PRO A 226 13.62 11.76 -1.23
CA PRO A 226 14.24 10.44 -1.23
C PRO A 226 13.52 9.53 -2.25
N TRP A 227 13.73 9.77 -3.54
CA TRP A 227 13.12 9.02 -4.63
C TRP A 227 13.58 7.57 -4.61
N GLN A 228 12.65 6.65 -4.87
CA GLN A 228 12.96 5.23 -4.94
C GLN A 228 12.12 4.55 -6.03
N HIS A 229 12.71 3.59 -6.73
CA HIS A 229 11.96 2.82 -7.72
C HIS A 229 10.86 2.00 -7.05
N VAL A 230 9.72 1.80 -7.72
CA VAL A 230 8.55 1.08 -7.19
C VAL A 230 8.86 -0.32 -6.71
N LEU A 231 9.86 -0.97 -7.31
CA LEU A 231 10.27 -2.31 -6.90
C LEU A 231 11.00 -2.35 -5.55
N GLU A 232 11.63 -1.26 -5.12
CA GLU A 232 12.40 -1.20 -3.87
C GLU A 232 11.51 -1.44 -2.63
N PRO A 233 10.48 -0.60 -2.36
CA PRO A 233 9.63 -0.84 -1.20
C PRO A 233 8.80 -2.12 -1.38
N LEU A 234 8.44 -2.51 -2.62
CA LEU A 234 7.67 -3.74 -2.85
C LEU A 234 8.48 -5.01 -2.53
N ALA A 235 9.79 -5.03 -2.81
CA ALA A 235 10.67 -6.11 -2.38
C ALA A 235 10.75 -6.20 -0.85
N GLY A 236 10.83 -5.04 -0.19
CA GLY A 236 10.74 -4.93 1.27
C GLY A 236 9.41 -5.47 1.83
N TYR A 237 8.29 -5.11 1.19
CA TYR A 237 6.95 -5.56 1.58
C TYR A 237 6.79 -7.08 1.47
N LEU A 238 7.26 -7.67 0.37
CA LEU A 238 7.25 -9.12 0.19
C LEU A 238 8.14 -9.81 1.24
N THR A 239 9.30 -9.24 1.54
CA THR A 239 10.18 -9.79 2.59
C THR A 239 9.51 -9.75 3.95
N LEU A 240 8.91 -8.61 4.31
CA LEU A 240 8.21 -8.44 5.58
C LEU A 240 6.99 -9.37 5.68
N ALA A 241 6.17 -9.47 4.64
CA ALA A 241 5.01 -10.37 4.61
C ALA A 241 5.42 -11.85 4.73
N HIS A 242 6.52 -12.25 4.11
CA HIS A 242 7.09 -13.59 4.31
C HIS A 242 7.49 -13.81 5.77
N ARG A 243 8.26 -12.88 6.35
CA ARG A 243 8.73 -13.01 7.75
C ARG A 243 7.59 -12.99 8.77
N LEU A 244 6.50 -12.28 8.51
CA LEU A 244 5.29 -12.32 9.34
C LEU A 244 4.68 -13.73 9.41
N CYS A 245 4.74 -14.50 8.32
CA CYS A 245 4.23 -15.87 8.30
C CYS A 245 5.17 -16.88 8.98
N THR A 246 6.48 -16.64 8.98
CA THR A 246 7.47 -17.66 9.37
C THR A 246 8.17 -17.39 10.70
N GLU A 247 8.16 -16.17 11.21
CA GLU A 247 8.92 -15.78 12.41
C GLU A 247 8.01 -15.23 13.52
N GLU A 248 7.01 -16.03 13.92
CA GLU A 248 6.14 -15.90 15.12
C GLU A 248 6.01 -14.49 15.72
N GLY A 249 5.45 -13.55 14.96
CA GLY A 249 5.14 -12.20 15.45
C GLY A 249 6.34 -11.27 15.68
N ARG A 250 7.59 -11.73 15.50
CA ARG A 250 8.82 -10.92 15.67
C ARG A 250 8.80 -9.63 14.84
N TYR A 251 8.18 -9.67 13.66
CA TYR A 251 8.10 -8.54 12.74
C TYR A 251 6.76 -7.82 12.76
N ALA A 252 5.84 -8.18 13.68
CA ALA A 252 4.51 -7.60 13.80
C ALA A 252 4.55 -6.20 14.45
N THR A 253 5.26 -5.28 13.79
CA THR A 253 5.46 -3.88 14.20
C THR A 253 5.39 -2.97 12.96
N ALA A 254 5.72 -1.69 13.11
CA ALA A 254 5.87 -0.78 11.99
C ALA A 254 7.28 -0.84 11.40
N TRP A 255 7.41 -0.57 10.09
CA TRP A 255 8.68 -0.60 9.35
C TRP A 255 8.76 0.53 8.33
N ASN A 256 9.89 1.23 8.30
CA ASN A 256 10.24 2.19 7.24
C ASN A 256 10.94 1.51 6.06
N PHE A 257 10.62 1.95 4.85
CA PHE A 257 11.29 1.58 3.61
C PHE A 257 11.62 2.84 2.80
N GLY A 258 12.91 3.06 2.57
CA GLY A 258 13.45 4.23 1.89
C GLY A 258 14.78 3.91 1.19
N PRO A 259 15.24 4.79 0.29
CA PRO A 259 16.58 4.70 -0.26
C PRO A 259 17.63 5.03 0.81
N ASP A 260 18.90 4.74 0.50
CA ASP A 260 20.03 5.17 1.33
C ASP A 260 20.14 6.70 1.35
N ASP A 261 20.61 7.26 2.47
CA ASP A 261 20.75 8.71 2.66
C ASP A 261 21.66 9.38 1.59
N ASP A 262 22.63 8.63 1.07
CA ASP A 262 23.57 9.09 0.03
C ASP A 262 22.97 9.11 -1.39
N SER A 263 21.71 8.70 -1.56
CA SER A 263 21.01 8.66 -2.85
C SER A 263 20.28 9.97 -3.20
N ALA A 264 20.44 11.01 -2.38
CA ALA A 264 19.72 12.29 -2.45
C ALA A 264 20.46 13.39 -3.23
#